data_AF-A0A8C5RN36-F1
#
_entry.id   AF-A0A8C5RN36-F1
#
_cell.length_a   1.000
_cell.length_b   1.000
_cell.length_c   1.000
_cell.angle_alpha   90.00
_cell.angle_beta   90.00
_cell.angle_gamma   90.00
#
_symmetry.space_group_name_H-M   'P 1'
#
loop_
_entity.id
_entity.type
_entity.pdbx_description
1 polymer ?
#
loop_
_entity_poly.entity_id
_entity_poly.type
_entity_poly.pdbx_seq_one_letter_code
_entity_poly.pdbx_strand_id
1 'polypeptide(L)'
;MGECLPASRKFPSPRLLGPCPPRVVSKRAQGAKMPVAVMTATSGAFSYRKLLEQCETQELEAPGGITTSPVYAQLLALYLLHNDMNNARYLWKRIPSAIKSANLELGAIWAVGQRIWQRDFPGIYTTIDAYQWSESIQPIMEALKGIHF
;
A
#
# COMPACT_ATOMS: atom_id res chain seq x y z
N MET A 1 8.44 -16.20 52.77
CA MET A 1 7.34 -16.21 53.74
C MET A 1 7.62 -15.08 54.74
N GLY A 2 6.80 -14.04 54.73
CA GLY A 2 6.91 -12.86 55.60
C GLY A 2 6.86 -11.57 54.76
N GLU A 3 6.01 -10.58 55.01
CA GLU A 3 4.91 -10.38 55.96
C GLU A 3 3.94 -9.34 55.36
N CYS A 4 2.74 -9.29 55.92
CA CYS A 4 1.62 -8.39 55.61
C CYS A 4 1.91 -6.88 55.76
N LEU A 5 1.24 -6.11 54.87
CA LEU A 5 0.52 -4.81 55.00
C LEU A 5 0.23 -4.25 56.43
N PRO A 6 -0.28 -3.00 56.64
CA PRO A 6 -0.74 -1.96 55.69
C PRO A 6 -0.37 -0.49 56.06
N ALA A 7 -0.56 0.47 55.15
CA ALA A 7 -0.85 1.86 55.56
C ALA A 7 -1.61 2.65 54.50
N SER A 8 -2.92 2.81 54.75
CA SER A 8 -3.83 3.73 54.09
C SER A 8 -3.55 5.17 54.54
N ARG A 9 -3.53 6.15 53.61
CA ARG A 9 -3.76 7.58 53.92
C ARG A 9 -4.28 8.35 52.70
N LYS A 10 -5.61 8.50 52.71
CA LYS A 10 -6.49 9.58 52.23
C LYS A 10 -5.89 10.76 51.43
N PHE A 11 -6.52 10.99 50.27
CA PHE A 11 -6.82 12.27 49.59
C PHE A 11 -7.12 13.43 50.57
N PRO A 12 -6.86 14.73 50.25
CA PRO A 12 -7.52 15.44 49.14
C PRO A 12 -6.63 16.51 48.43
N SER A 13 -6.92 16.89 47.19
CA SER A 13 -7.67 18.13 46.94
C SER A 13 -7.93 18.40 45.45
N PRO A 14 -8.99 19.17 45.13
CA PRO A 14 -9.46 19.48 43.79
C PRO A 14 -8.81 20.77 43.26
N ARG A 15 -8.95 20.96 41.93
CA ARG A 15 -8.87 22.20 41.12
C ARG A 15 -8.15 21.85 39.80
N LEU A 16 -8.54 22.31 38.63
CA LEU A 16 -9.34 23.48 38.27
C LEU A 16 -9.91 23.21 36.87
N LEU A 17 -11.19 23.53 36.70
CA LEU A 17 -11.86 23.65 35.42
C LEU A 17 -11.15 24.76 34.62
N GLY A 18 -10.56 24.42 33.48
CA GLY A 18 -9.94 25.36 32.55
C GLY A 18 -10.72 25.39 31.23
N PRO A 19 -11.02 26.57 30.66
CA PRO A 19 -11.98 26.75 29.57
C PRO A 19 -11.48 26.22 28.22
N CYS A 20 -12.43 25.69 27.45
CA CYS A 20 -12.27 25.34 26.04
C CYS A 20 -11.78 26.54 25.22
N PRO A 21 -10.72 26.41 24.40
CA PRO A 21 -10.38 27.43 23.43
C PRO A 21 -11.37 27.43 22.25
N PRO A 22 -11.60 28.60 21.63
CA PRO A 22 -12.63 28.82 20.63
C PRO A 22 -12.34 28.14 19.29
N ARG A 23 -13.45 27.73 18.66
CA ARG A 23 -13.56 27.22 17.29
C ARG A 23 -12.96 28.23 16.31
N VAL A 24 -11.76 27.95 15.80
CA VAL A 24 -11.19 28.65 14.65
C VAL A 24 -11.91 28.15 13.39
N VAL A 25 -12.86 28.94 12.90
CA VAL A 25 -13.33 28.87 11.52
C VAL A 25 -12.34 29.65 10.67
N SER A 26 -11.58 28.96 9.81
CA SER A 26 -11.02 29.64 8.64
C SER A 26 -10.71 28.71 7.47
N LYS A 27 -11.46 28.96 6.40
CA LYS A 27 -11.13 28.84 4.97
C LYS A 27 -11.06 27.43 4.38
N ARG A 28 -12.21 27.07 3.79
CA ARG A 28 -12.32 26.35 2.51
C ARG A 28 -11.18 26.75 1.57
N ALA A 29 -10.33 25.79 1.23
CA ALA A 29 -9.68 25.74 -0.07
C ALA A 29 -10.34 24.60 -0.84
N GLN A 30 -11.35 24.94 -1.64
CA GLN A 30 -11.88 24.07 -2.67
C GLN A 30 -10.88 24.08 -3.82
N GLY A 31 -10.07 23.03 -3.91
CA GLY A 31 -9.21 22.72 -5.05
C GLY A 31 -9.56 21.33 -5.60
N ALA A 32 -10.84 21.05 -5.80
CA ALA A 32 -11.32 19.86 -6.48
C ALA A 32 -12.12 20.29 -7.70
N LYS A 33 -11.50 20.10 -8.87
CA LYS A 33 -12.00 20.05 -10.25
C LYS A 33 -10.71 20.12 -11.11
N MET A 34 -10.23 19.05 -11.71
CA MET A 34 -10.96 18.16 -12.60
C MET A 34 -10.52 16.70 -12.39
N PRO A 35 -11.44 15.74 -12.17
CA PRO A 35 -11.17 14.40 -12.64
C PRO A 35 -11.14 14.47 -14.16
N VAL A 36 -10.03 14.01 -14.75
CA VAL A 36 -9.97 13.81 -16.19
C VAL A 36 -11.16 12.94 -16.57
N ALA A 37 -11.95 13.49 -17.48
CA ALA A 37 -13.16 12.89 -17.97
C ALA A 37 -12.88 11.60 -18.75
N VAL A 38 -13.98 10.88 -19.00
CA VAL A 38 -14.21 9.98 -20.12
C VAL A 38 -13.86 8.51 -19.91
N MET A 39 -14.93 7.78 -19.56
CA MET A 39 -15.48 6.61 -20.27
C MET A 39 -14.49 5.73 -21.05
N THR A 40 -14.47 4.44 -20.73
CA THR A 40 -15.05 3.39 -21.59
C THR A 40 -14.83 2.03 -20.93
N ALA A 41 -15.91 1.26 -20.79
CA ALA A 41 -15.82 -0.18 -20.62
C ALA A 41 -15.22 -0.76 -21.91
N THR A 42 -13.92 -1.00 -21.93
CA THR A 42 -13.26 -1.80 -22.97
C THR A 42 -11.95 -2.32 -22.38
N SER A 43 -11.96 -3.61 -22.03
CA SER A 43 -10.79 -4.46 -21.79
C SER A 43 -9.82 -3.94 -20.72
N GLY A 44 -9.99 -4.37 -19.46
CA GLY A 44 -9.16 -3.97 -18.32
C GLY A 44 -7.63 -4.03 -18.57
N ALA A 45 -7.16 -4.90 -19.46
CA ALA A 45 -5.77 -4.99 -19.89
C ALA A 45 -5.18 -3.68 -20.46
N PHE A 46 -5.94 -2.88 -21.22
CA PHE A 46 -5.43 -1.62 -21.77
C PHE A 46 -5.33 -0.53 -20.69
N SER A 47 -6.24 -0.55 -19.72
CA SER A 47 -6.23 0.38 -18.59
C SER A 47 -5.02 0.16 -17.68
N TYR A 48 -4.61 -1.09 -17.43
CA TYR A 48 -3.47 -1.41 -16.58
C TYR A 48 -2.13 -0.94 -17.16
N ARG A 49 -1.96 -1.00 -18.49
CA ARG A 49 -0.76 -0.45 -19.15
C ARG A 49 -0.61 1.05 -18.93
N LYS A 50 -1.71 1.80 -19.12
CA LYS A 50 -1.72 3.24 -18.89
C LYS A 50 -1.49 3.58 -17.41
N LEU A 51 -2.01 2.77 -16.50
CA LEU A 51 -1.77 2.88 -15.06
C LEU A 51 -0.30 2.64 -14.70
N LEU A 52 0.34 1.65 -15.34
CA LEU A 52 1.76 1.37 -15.17
C LEU A 52 2.62 2.56 -15.59
N GLU A 53 2.37 3.11 -16.79
CA GLU A 53 3.11 4.29 -17.28
C GLU A 53 2.96 5.49 -16.33
N GLN A 54 1.78 5.69 -15.74
CA GLN A 54 1.54 6.73 -14.74
C GLN A 54 2.34 6.49 -13.46
N CYS A 55 2.34 5.25 -12.95
CA CYS A 55 3.13 4.89 -11.76
C CYS A 55 4.63 5.03 -12.00
N GLU A 56 5.13 4.65 -13.18
CA GLU A 56 6.54 4.83 -13.58
C GLU A 56 6.91 6.31 -13.66
N THR A 57 6.08 7.13 -14.30
CA THR A 57 6.30 8.58 -14.37
C THR A 57 6.33 9.18 -12.96
N GLN A 58 5.41 8.77 -12.09
CA GLN A 58 5.36 9.24 -10.71
C GLN A 58 6.57 8.77 -9.88
N GLU A 59 7.17 7.62 -10.20
CA GLU A 59 8.43 7.15 -9.62
C GLU A 59 9.62 8.02 -10.04
N LEU A 60 9.67 8.41 -11.31
CA LEU A 60 10.73 9.23 -11.89
C LEU A 60 10.64 10.70 -11.51
N GLU A 61 9.42 11.24 -11.41
CA GLU A 61 9.17 12.65 -11.03
C GLU A 61 9.26 12.88 -9.52
N ALA A 62 9.29 11.82 -8.71
CA ALA A 62 9.38 11.95 -7.26
C ALA A 62 10.72 12.58 -6.84
N PRO A 63 10.69 13.67 -6.05
CA PRO A 63 11.90 14.34 -5.62
C PRO A 63 12.72 13.38 -4.73
N GLY A 64 13.88 12.97 -5.24
CA GLY A 64 14.78 12.03 -4.57
C GLY A 64 14.65 10.56 -5.02
N GLY A 65 13.82 10.25 -6.03
CA GLY A 65 13.69 8.89 -6.58
C GLY A 65 13.10 7.87 -5.59
N ILE A 66 12.41 8.35 -4.56
CA ILE A 66 11.75 7.55 -3.52
C ILE A 66 10.28 7.98 -3.46
N THR A 67 9.37 7.14 -3.93
CA THR A 67 7.91 7.38 -3.87
C THR A 67 7.27 6.85 -2.59
N THR A 68 5.97 7.13 -2.46
CA THR A 68 5.14 6.57 -1.41
C THR A 68 5.08 5.05 -1.53
N SER A 69 5.16 4.36 -0.38
CA SER A 69 5.15 2.90 -0.31
C SER A 69 4.01 2.18 -1.06
N PRO A 70 2.75 2.70 -1.12
CA PRO A 70 1.69 2.05 -1.91
C PRO A 70 1.92 2.13 -3.43
N VAL A 71 2.60 3.17 -3.94
CA VAL A 71 2.90 3.28 -5.38
C VAL A 71 3.84 2.17 -5.81
N TYR A 72 4.88 1.86 -5.02
CA TYR A 72 5.77 0.72 -5.31
C TYR A 72 5.05 -0.62 -5.32
N ALA A 73 4.05 -0.80 -4.44
CA ALA A 73 3.25 -2.02 -4.41
C ALA A 73 2.42 -2.17 -5.69
N GLN A 74 1.75 -1.10 -6.12
CA GLN A 74 1.01 -1.10 -7.39
C GLN A 74 1.91 -1.32 -8.59
N LEU A 75 3.05 -0.62 -8.66
CA LEU A 75 4.00 -0.70 -9.78
C LEU A 75 4.57 -2.13 -9.90
N LEU A 76 4.89 -2.76 -8.77
CA LEU A 76 5.33 -4.15 -8.75
C LEU A 76 4.22 -5.10 -9.23
N ALA A 77 2.99 -4.98 -8.72
CA ALA A 77 1.86 -5.82 -9.14
C ALA A 77 1.55 -5.68 -10.65
N LEU A 78 1.65 -4.46 -11.20
CA LEU A 78 1.47 -4.22 -12.63
C LEU A 78 2.56 -4.88 -13.46
N TYR A 79 3.83 -4.87 -13.03
CA TYR A 79 4.88 -5.62 -13.74
C TYR A 79 4.62 -7.12 -13.77
N LEU A 80 4.13 -7.69 -12.67
CA LEU A 80 3.76 -9.11 -12.64
C LEU A 80 2.62 -9.40 -13.63
N LEU A 81 1.64 -8.50 -13.74
CA LEU A 81 0.54 -8.61 -14.71
C LEU A 81 1.04 -8.55 -16.16
N HIS A 82 2.03 -7.73 -16.45
CA HIS A 82 2.65 -7.61 -17.78
C HIS A 82 3.67 -8.71 -18.10
N ASN A 83 3.89 -9.65 -17.18
CA ASN A 83 4.91 -10.71 -17.28
C ASN A 83 6.36 -10.18 -17.34
N ASP A 84 6.61 -8.97 -16.84
CA ASP A 84 7.92 -8.31 -16.81
C ASP A 84 8.68 -8.63 -15.51
N MET A 85 9.01 -9.91 -15.33
CA MET A 85 9.67 -10.42 -14.13
C MET A 85 11.05 -9.79 -13.87
N ASN A 86 11.78 -9.43 -14.93
CA ASN A 86 13.08 -8.79 -14.80
C ASN A 86 12.98 -7.40 -14.17
N ASN A 87 12.04 -6.57 -14.65
CA ASN A 87 11.81 -5.24 -14.12
C ASN A 87 11.29 -5.28 -12.69
N ALA A 88 10.38 -6.21 -12.39
CA ALA A 88 9.93 -6.46 -11.02
C ALA A 88 11.10 -6.77 -10.07
N ARG A 89 12.08 -7.59 -10.50
CA ARG A 89 13.27 -7.90 -9.70
C ARG A 89 14.20 -6.70 -9.52
N TYR A 90 14.40 -5.90 -10.57
CA TYR A 90 15.21 -4.69 -10.48
C TYR A 90 14.58 -3.67 -9.54
N LEU A 91 13.26 -3.47 -9.64
CA LEU A 91 12.49 -2.63 -8.72
C LEU A 91 12.67 -3.11 -7.27
N TRP A 92 12.48 -4.41 -7.01
CA TRP A 92 12.65 -4.98 -5.67
C TRP A 92 14.04 -4.74 -5.07
N LYS A 93 15.10 -4.80 -5.90
CA LYS A 93 16.47 -4.48 -5.45
C LYS A 93 16.69 -3.00 -5.16
N ARG A 94 16.04 -2.10 -5.92
CA ARG A 94 16.12 -0.64 -5.75
C ARG A 94 15.41 -0.15 -4.49
N ILE A 95 14.30 -0.79 -4.10
CA ILE A 95 13.49 -0.35 -2.97
C ILE A 95 14.28 -0.48 -1.65
N PRO A 96 14.45 0.62 -0.86
CA PRO A 96 15.16 0.60 0.41
C PRO A 96 14.44 -0.27 1.46
N SER A 97 15.19 -0.86 2.38
CA SER A 97 14.66 -1.77 3.41
C SER A 97 13.63 -1.10 4.34
N ALA A 98 13.73 0.22 4.54
CA ALA A 98 12.75 1.00 5.31
C ALA A 98 11.32 0.87 4.74
N ILE A 99 11.19 0.88 3.41
CA ILE A 99 9.90 0.75 2.70
C ILE A 99 9.40 -0.70 2.76
N LYS A 100 10.32 -1.67 2.62
CA LYS A 100 10.00 -3.11 2.72
C LYS A 100 9.46 -3.47 4.11
N SER A 101 10.02 -2.90 5.17
CA SER A 101 9.55 -3.13 6.53
C SER A 101 8.27 -2.38 6.86
N ALA A 102 8.00 -1.25 6.19
CA ALA A 102 6.80 -0.46 6.40
C ALA A 102 5.55 -1.10 5.78
N ASN A 103 5.70 -1.82 4.66
CA ASN A 103 4.58 -2.43 3.95
C ASN A 103 4.80 -3.92 3.70
N LEU A 104 4.11 -4.73 4.50
CA LEU A 104 4.09 -6.19 4.36
C LEU A 104 3.48 -6.63 3.03
N GLU A 105 2.53 -5.85 2.49
CA GLU A 105 1.92 -6.10 1.17
C GLU A 105 2.98 -6.15 0.07
N LEU A 106 3.98 -5.26 0.09
CA LEU A 106 5.05 -5.24 -0.90
C LEU A 106 5.82 -6.57 -0.92
N GLY A 107 6.11 -7.12 0.26
CA GLY A 107 6.72 -8.43 0.42
C GLY A 107 5.84 -9.57 -0.09
N ALA A 108 4.54 -9.50 0.15
CA ALA A 108 3.57 -10.48 -0.34
C ALA A 108 3.51 -10.50 -1.89
N ILE A 109 3.46 -9.32 -2.54
CA ILE A 109 3.48 -9.23 -4.02
C ILE A 109 4.76 -9.84 -4.57
N TRP A 110 5.90 -9.55 -3.93
CA TRP A 110 7.17 -10.15 -4.32
C TRP A 110 7.16 -11.68 -4.15
N ALA A 111 6.58 -12.20 -3.07
CA ALA A 111 6.42 -13.64 -2.87
C ALA A 111 5.59 -14.29 -3.97
N VAL A 112 4.48 -13.66 -4.41
CA VAL A 112 3.71 -14.10 -5.58
C VAL A 112 4.59 -14.12 -6.83
N GLY A 113 5.39 -13.07 -7.06
CA GLY A 113 6.35 -13.00 -8.16
C GLY A 113 7.38 -14.14 -8.13
N GLN A 114 7.87 -14.51 -6.94
CA GLN A 114 8.79 -15.64 -6.81
C GLN A 114 8.14 -16.97 -7.22
N ARG A 115 6.86 -17.19 -6.91
CA ARG A 115 6.10 -18.37 -7.36
C ARG A 115 5.90 -18.39 -8.87
N ILE A 116 5.58 -17.23 -9.47
CA ILE A 116 5.52 -17.07 -10.93
C ILE A 116 6.85 -17.43 -11.57
N TRP A 117 7.96 -16.95 -11.00
CA TRP A 117 9.30 -17.26 -11.52
C TRP A 117 9.64 -18.75 -11.45
N GLN A 118 9.25 -19.43 -10.37
CA GLN A 118 9.40 -20.88 -10.20
C GLN A 118 8.42 -21.70 -11.06
N ARG A 119 7.48 -21.04 -11.75
CA ARG A 119 6.36 -21.67 -12.47
C ARG A 119 5.52 -22.58 -11.56
N ASP A 120 5.44 -22.20 -10.29
CA ASP A 120 4.68 -22.92 -9.26
C ASP A 120 3.22 -22.44 -9.27
N PHE A 121 2.47 -22.85 -10.29
CA PHE A 121 1.07 -22.47 -10.51
C PHE A 121 0.16 -22.61 -9.27
N PRO A 122 0.11 -23.76 -8.57
CA PRO A 122 -0.73 -23.88 -7.36
C PRO A 122 -0.24 -22.96 -6.23
N GLY A 123 1.07 -22.71 -6.16
CA GLY A 123 1.67 -21.77 -5.24
C GLY A 123 1.23 -20.33 -5.47
N ILE A 124 1.05 -19.91 -6.71
CA ILE A 124 0.61 -18.55 -7.05
C ILE A 124 -0.75 -18.27 -6.42
N TYR A 125 -1.76 -19.12 -6.70
CA TYR A 125 -3.12 -18.92 -6.19
C TYR A 125 -3.18 -18.97 -4.66
N THR A 126 -2.52 -19.95 -4.05
CA THR A 126 -2.47 -20.07 -2.58
C THR A 126 -1.81 -18.86 -1.93
N THR A 127 -0.74 -18.32 -2.53
CA THR A 127 -0.08 -17.12 -2.00
C THR A 127 -0.96 -15.90 -2.20
N ILE A 128 -1.68 -15.78 -3.32
CA ILE A 128 -2.58 -14.63 -3.55
C ILE A 128 -3.75 -14.63 -2.56
N ASP A 129 -4.34 -15.81 -2.28
CA ASP A 129 -5.46 -15.93 -1.34
C ASP A 129 -5.03 -15.88 0.14
N ALA A 130 -3.75 -16.08 0.43
CA ALA A 130 -3.21 -15.99 1.80
C ALA A 130 -3.05 -14.55 2.32
N TYR A 131 -3.04 -13.54 1.43
CA TYR A 131 -2.83 -12.14 1.79
C TYR A 131 -4.06 -11.28 1.49
N GLN A 132 -4.37 -10.36 2.41
CA GLN A 132 -5.40 -9.35 2.20
C GLN A 132 -4.80 -8.17 1.43
N TRP A 133 -5.24 -7.98 0.18
CA TRP A 133 -4.80 -6.88 -0.68
C TRP A 133 -5.63 -5.62 -0.45
N SER A 134 -4.98 -4.46 -0.52
CA SER A 134 -5.62 -3.16 -0.60
C SER A 134 -6.52 -3.04 -1.85
N GLU A 135 -7.59 -2.23 -1.77
CA GLU A 135 -8.59 -2.04 -2.85
C GLU A 135 -7.97 -1.63 -4.19
N SER A 136 -6.78 -1.01 -4.16
CA SER A 136 -6.07 -0.57 -5.35
C SER A 136 -5.23 -1.66 -6.04
N ILE A 137 -4.87 -2.73 -5.31
CA ILE A 137 -4.04 -3.85 -5.77
C ILE A 137 -4.91 -5.08 -6.05
N GLN A 138 -5.99 -5.24 -5.30
CA GLN A 138 -6.97 -6.31 -5.47
C GLN A 138 -7.41 -6.54 -6.94
N PRO A 139 -7.82 -5.53 -7.72
CA PRO A 139 -8.22 -5.74 -9.12
C PRO A 139 -7.06 -6.21 -10.01
N ILE A 140 -5.82 -5.82 -9.69
CA ILE A 140 -4.61 -6.23 -10.42
C ILE A 140 -4.32 -7.71 -10.14
N MET A 141 -4.45 -8.13 -8.89
CA MET A 141 -4.25 -9.54 -8.48
C MET A 141 -5.34 -10.46 -9.04
N GLU A 142 -6.59 -10.01 -9.10
CA GLU A 142 -7.64 -10.79 -9.78
C GLU A 142 -7.40 -10.92 -11.27
N ALA A 143 -6.98 -9.83 -11.94
CA ALA A 143 -6.59 -9.89 -13.33
C ALA A 143 -5.41 -10.85 -13.53
N LEU A 144 -4.46 -10.87 -12.60
CA LEU A 144 -3.32 -11.77 -12.59
C LEU A 144 -3.73 -13.24 -12.48
N LYS A 145 -4.72 -13.58 -11.64
CA LYS A 145 -5.27 -14.96 -11.56
C LYS A 145 -5.87 -15.43 -12.90
N GLY A 146 -6.41 -14.50 -13.69
CA GLY A 146 -6.97 -14.77 -15.02
C GLY A 146 -5.93 -14.92 -16.12
N ILE A 147 -4.67 -14.55 -15.89
CA ILE A 147 -3.57 -14.75 -16.83
C ILE A 147 -3.05 -16.17 -16.68
N HIS A 148 -3.00 -16.90 -17.79
CA HIS A 148 -2.34 -18.20 -17.86
C HIS A 148 -0.83 -17.97 -18.09
N PHE A 149 0.00 -18.41 -17.15
CA PHE A 149 1.48 -18.24 -17.17
C PHE A 149 2.22 -19.40 -17.83
#